data_AF-A0A150HZH1-F1
#
_entry.id   AF-A0A150HZH1-F1
#
_cell.length_a   1.000
_cell.length_b   1.000
_cell.length_c   1.000
_cell.angle_alpha   90.00
_cell.angle_beta   90.00
_cell.angle_gamma   90.00
#
_symmetry.space_group_name_H-M   'P 1'
#
loop_
_entity.id
_entity.type
_entity.pdbx_description
1 polymer ?
#
loop_
_entity_poly.entity_id
_entity_poly.type
_entity_poly.pdbx_seq_one_letter_code
_entity_poly.pdbx_strand_id
1 'polypeptide(L)'
;MSDLVDHEVIVIFKKYLHPLSAKLTEMLNEHFSHQTERRGCGYTQATRVIAEFVSQPRDLIGFQDLRIFEEYETKGLKNILNQASLYDLELGTWRNLDTNPDVQTCLGKLNPQETFTQNLKQEVDFQATLRTLYQHAELEESILICQLLADIILPQDAKNLEMIECESLEEKPKVGSCPMAEKFFLRIAHHRLLRQGEINIFVDEQDQPIMMEKMNMGDNHSCISLVPLMMNGVRLPAGSLFSANYDLDRLDKHQNQQYKGYVIPISQMNGFWFLRLTTLAVSPQNRARAFGYHFKQQVDNGLFRPDTTELIQLMEIAQDQICVGHPC
;
A
#
# COMPACT_ATOMS: atom_id res chain seq x y z
N MET A 1 23.79 16.84 -21.24
CA MET A 1 23.39 15.89 -20.18
C MET A 1 22.74 16.77 -19.13
N SER A 2 21.41 16.86 -19.12
CA SER A 2 20.75 17.58 -18.02
C SER A 2 21.06 16.81 -16.75
N ASP A 3 21.55 17.48 -15.71
CA ASP A 3 21.67 16.87 -14.40
C ASP A 3 20.29 16.29 -14.05
N LEU A 4 20.19 14.95 -14.05
CA LEU A 4 18.97 14.27 -13.69
C LEU A 4 18.76 14.54 -12.20
N VAL A 5 17.80 15.40 -11.90
CA VAL A 5 17.38 15.66 -10.52
C VAL A 5 16.70 14.39 -10.03
N ASP A 6 17.27 13.77 -9.00
CA ASP A 6 16.68 12.59 -8.36
C ASP A 6 15.28 12.90 -7.85
N HIS A 7 14.39 11.91 -7.92
CA HIS A 7 13.06 11.97 -7.31
C HIS A 7 13.17 12.28 -5.81
N GLU A 8 12.24 13.05 -5.27
CA GLU A 8 12.26 13.54 -3.88
C GLU A 8 12.47 12.40 -2.86
N VAL A 9 11.71 11.29 -2.97
CA VAL A 9 11.91 10.08 -2.16
C VAL A 9 13.37 9.60 -2.17
N ILE A 10 14.02 9.54 -3.34
CA ILE A 10 15.42 9.08 -3.45
C ILE A 10 16.35 10.05 -2.73
N VAL A 11 16.13 11.36 -2.91
CA VAL A 11 16.91 12.41 -2.22
C VAL A 11 16.79 12.27 -0.71
N ILE A 12 15.56 12.05 -0.20
CA ILE A 12 15.29 11.89 1.23
C ILE A 12 16.02 10.67 1.79
N PHE A 13 15.87 9.49 1.17
CA PHE A 13 16.51 8.27 1.65
C PHE A 13 18.04 8.35 1.58
N LYS A 14 18.62 8.92 0.52
CA LYS A 14 20.07 9.15 0.42
C LYS A 14 20.60 10.11 1.48
N LYS A 15 19.81 11.12 1.86
CA LYS A 15 20.26 12.19 2.76
C LYS A 15 20.13 11.80 4.23
N TYR A 16 19.05 11.12 4.61
CA TYR A 16 18.69 10.90 6.01
C TYR A 16 18.77 9.44 6.47
N LEU A 17 18.89 8.48 5.55
CA LEU A 17 18.85 7.06 5.86
C LEU A 17 19.76 6.25 4.91
N HIS A 18 19.33 5.04 4.54
CA HIS A 18 19.99 4.21 3.54
C HIS A 18 19.42 4.44 2.14
N PRO A 19 20.24 4.44 1.07
CA PRO A 19 19.77 4.44 -0.30
C PRO A 19 18.80 3.29 -0.61
N LEU A 20 17.76 3.59 -1.38
CA LEU A 20 16.84 2.58 -1.90
C LEU A 20 17.54 1.71 -2.95
N SER A 21 17.06 0.47 -3.09
CA SER A 21 17.56 -0.48 -4.08
C SER A 21 17.60 0.11 -5.49
N ALA A 22 18.57 -0.29 -6.30
CA ALA A 22 18.72 0.17 -7.68
C ALA A 22 17.41 0.06 -8.50
N LYS A 23 16.63 -1.00 -8.26
CA LYS A 23 15.32 -1.21 -8.90
C LYS A 23 14.30 -0.12 -8.54
N LEU A 24 14.17 0.23 -7.26
CA LEU A 24 13.25 1.30 -6.82
C LEU A 24 13.79 2.68 -7.25
N THR A 25 15.09 2.89 -7.18
CA THR A 25 15.76 4.12 -7.63
C THR A 25 15.54 4.38 -9.12
N GLU A 26 15.73 3.38 -9.99
CA GLU A 26 15.47 3.50 -11.44
C GLU A 26 14.00 3.84 -11.72
N MET A 27 13.08 3.15 -11.03
CA MET A 27 11.65 3.36 -11.19
C MET A 27 11.21 4.75 -10.74
N LEU A 28 11.60 5.20 -9.55
CA LEU A 28 11.20 6.50 -9.02
C LEU A 28 11.82 7.67 -9.80
N ASN A 29 13.03 7.50 -10.34
CA ASN A 29 13.65 8.48 -11.27
C ASN A 29 13.03 8.47 -12.68
N GLU A 30 11.95 7.71 -12.90
CA GLU A 30 11.18 7.73 -14.14
C GLU A 30 12.04 7.43 -15.38
N HIS A 31 12.89 6.40 -15.30
CA HIS A 31 13.63 5.95 -16.48
C HIS A 31 12.66 5.61 -17.63
N PHE A 32 12.99 6.04 -18.86
CA PHE A 32 12.08 5.97 -20.02
C PHE A 32 11.54 4.55 -20.31
N SER A 33 12.26 3.51 -19.90
CA SER A 33 11.85 2.09 -20.01
C SER A 33 10.57 1.74 -19.22
N HIS A 34 10.14 2.62 -18.30
CA HIS A 34 8.94 2.47 -17.50
C HIS A 34 7.70 3.14 -18.13
N GLN A 35 7.89 4.05 -19.10
CA GLN A 35 6.83 4.80 -19.77
C GLN A 35 6.23 4.01 -20.94
N THR A 36 5.30 3.11 -20.64
CA THR A 36 4.56 2.39 -21.70
C THR A 36 3.10 2.21 -21.33
N GLU A 37 2.23 2.02 -22.31
CA GLU A 37 0.79 1.80 -22.08
C GLU A 37 0.52 0.65 -21.10
N ARG A 38 1.32 -0.43 -21.16
CA ARG A 38 1.20 -1.59 -20.26
C ARG A 38 1.86 -1.35 -18.90
N ARG A 39 2.96 -0.61 -18.86
CA ARG A 39 3.76 -0.40 -17.65
C ARG A 39 3.28 0.78 -16.81
N GLY A 40 2.61 1.76 -17.41
CA GLY A 40 2.28 3.02 -16.79
C GLY A 40 3.48 3.96 -16.82
N CYS A 41 3.90 4.39 -15.63
CA CYS A 41 5.07 5.23 -15.38
C CYS A 41 5.97 4.58 -14.30
N GLY A 42 7.09 5.21 -14.02
CA GLY A 42 8.00 4.89 -12.92
C GLY A 42 7.31 4.76 -11.57
N TYR A 43 6.49 5.74 -11.17
CA TYR A 43 5.73 5.67 -9.91
C TYR A 43 4.76 4.46 -9.85
N THR A 44 4.10 4.16 -10.97
CA THR A 44 3.22 2.98 -11.10
C THR A 44 4.02 1.68 -10.97
N GLN A 45 5.24 1.64 -11.49
CA GLN A 45 6.12 0.47 -11.36
C GLN A 45 6.67 0.32 -9.96
N ALA A 46 7.11 1.42 -9.32
CA ALA A 46 7.59 1.40 -7.95
C ALA A 46 6.53 0.85 -6.99
N THR A 47 5.29 1.33 -7.08
CA THR A 47 4.19 0.83 -6.25
C THR A 47 3.82 -0.63 -6.54
N ARG A 48 4.01 -1.14 -7.76
CA ARG A 48 3.86 -2.58 -8.07
C ARG A 48 4.96 -3.43 -7.45
N VAL A 49 6.18 -2.93 -7.36
CA VAL A 49 7.29 -3.62 -6.68
C VAL A 49 7.07 -3.62 -5.17
N ILE A 50 6.69 -2.47 -4.61
CA ILE A 50 6.31 -2.34 -3.20
C ILE A 50 5.19 -3.32 -2.85
N ALA A 51 4.24 -3.53 -3.76
CA ALA A 51 3.14 -4.46 -3.55
C ALA A 51 3.56 -5.92 -3.32
N GLU A 52 4.73 -6.33 -3.84
CA GLU A 52 5.30 -7.66 -3.57
C GLU A 52 5.75 -7.80 -2.11
N PHE A 53 6.20 -6.73 -1.48
CA PHE A 53 6.51 -6.71 -0.05
C PHE A 53 5.23 -6.63 0.78
N VAL A 54 4.33 -5.70 0.45
CA VAL A 54 3.08 -5.50 1.21
C VAL A 54 2.25 -6.78 1.31
N SER A 55 2.07 -7.47 0.19
CA SER A 55 1.17 -8.64 0.13
C SER A 55 1.73 -9.90 0.77
N GLN A 56 2.93 -9.86 1.35
CA GLN A 56 3.53 -11.01 2.03
C GLN A 56 3.45 -10.84 3.55
N PRO A 57 3.09 -11.90 4.29
CA PRO A 57 3.20 -11.91 5.76
C PRO A 57 4.63 -11.57 6.20
N ARG A 58 4.75 -10.80 7.29
CA ARG A 58 6.06 -10.41 7.81
C ARG A 58 6.73 -11.61 8.48
N ASP A 59 7.93 -11.95 8.01
CA ASP A 59 8.84 -12.79 8.78
C ASP A 59 9.42 -11.95 9.94
N LEU A 60 9.18 -12.40 11.16
CA LEU A 60 9.56 -11.71 12.40
C LEU A 60 11.08 -11.66 12.60
N ILE A 61 11.81 -12.64 12.07
CA ILE A 61 13.27 -12.77 12.22
C ILE A 61 14.00 -12.70 10.87
N GLY A 62 13.32 -12.95 9.77
CA GLY A 62 13.85 -12.85 8.43
C GLY A 62 14.17 -11.41 8.01
N PHE A 63 15.18 -11.28 7.14
CA PHE A 63 15.70 -9.99 6.68
C PHE A 63 15.30 -9.63 5.25
N GLN A 64 14.36 -10.38 4.65
CA GLN A 64 13.99 -10.24 3.24
C GLN A 64 13.43 -8.84 2.90
N ASP A 65 12.74 -8.21 3.84
CA ASP A 65 12.15 -6.88 3.66
C ASP A 65 13.23 -5.77 3.60
N LEU A 66 14.43 -6.00 4.13
CA LEU A 66 15.55 -5.05 4.03
C LEU A 66 16.11 -4.93 2.60
N ARG A 67 15.67 -5.80 1.67
CA ARG A 67 15.99 -5.70 0.23
C ARG A 67 15.38 -4.49 -0.46
N ILE A 68 14.52 -3.71 0.23
CA ILE A 68 14.09 -2.39 -0.27
C ILE A 68 15.27 -1.42 -0.38
N PHE A 69 16.34 -1.63 0.40
CA PHE A 69 17.58 -0.86 0.38
C PHE A 69 18.62 -1.51 -0.54
N GLU A 70 19.57 -0.71 -1.03
CA GLU A 70 20.61 -1.20 -1.97
C GLU A 70 21.57 -2.19 -1.30
N GLU A 71 22.08 -1.88 -0.11
CA GLU A 71 23.09 -2.68 0.60
C GLU A 71 22.94 -2.59 2.13
N TYR A 72 21.79 -3.01 2.68
CA TYR A 72 21.61 -3.01 4.13
C TYR A 72 22.44 -4.12 4.82
N GLU A 73 23.34 -3.75 5.74
CA GLU A 73 24.16 -4.72 6.47
C GLU A 73 23.39 -5.39 7.62
N THR A 74 23.08 -6.67 7.48
CA THR A 74 22.29 -7.44 8.47
C THR A 74 23.11 -8.01 9.62
N LYS A 75 24.43 -7.80 9.65
CA LYS A 75 25.32 -8.39 10.66
C LYS A 75 25.00 -7.88 12.07
N GLY A 76 24.73 -6.59 12.21
CA GLY A 76 24.32 -5.98 13.48
C GLY A 76 23.02 -6.58 14.02
N LEU A 77 21.99 -6.66 13.17
CA LEU A 77 20.71 -7.29 13.50
C LEU A 77 20.84 -8.76 13.90
N LYS A 78 21.63 -9.55 13.16
CA LYS A 78 21.90 -10.95 13.52
C LYS A 78 22.56 -11.05 14.89
N ASN A 79 23.50 -10.16 15.19
CA ASN A 79 24.15 -10.11 16.48
C ASN A 79 23.15 -9.79 17.60
N ILE A 80 22.29 -8.78 17.41
CA ILE A 80 21.24 -8.40 18.36
C ILE A 80 20.34 -9.61 18.66
N LEU A 81 19.77 -10.25 17.63
CA LEU A 81 18.87 -11.38 17.81
C LEU A 81 19.52 -12.58 18.51
N ASN A 82 20.80 -12.85 18.21
CA ASN A 82 21.51 -14.00 18.81
C ASN A 82 21.97 -13.76 20.25
N GLN A 83 22.18 -12.50 20.64
CA GLN A 83 22.78 -12.16 21.94
C GLN A 83 21.81 -11.51 22.93
N ALA A 84 20.62 -11.07 22.50
CA ALA A 84 19.69 -10.30 23.33
C ALA A 84 19.40 -10.98 24.69
N SER A 85 19.24 -12.30 24.71
CA SER A 85 18.99 -13.06 25.95
C SER A 85 20.14 -13.00 26.96
N LEU A 86 21.39 -12.75 26.52
CA LEU A 86 22.54 -12.57 27.42
C LEU A 86 22.49 -11.23 28.17
N TYR A 87 21.66 -10.30 27.69
CA TYR A 87 21.45 -8.97 28.26
C TYR A 87 20.05 -8.83 28.88
N ASP A 88 19.43 -9.95 29.27
CA ASP A 88 18.07 -10.03 29.83
C ASP A 88 17.01 -9.34 28.94
N LEU A 89 17.22 -9.36 27.61
CA LEU A 89 16.31 -8.80 26.62
C LEU A 89 15.75 -9.92 25.74
N GLU A 90 14.46 -10.19 25.84
CA GLU A 90 13.77 -11.15 24.98
C GLU A 90 13.20 -10.45 23.74
N LEU A 91 13.72 -10.79 22.55
CA LEU A 91 13.26 -10.23 21.28
C LEU A 91 12.64 -11.33 20.42
N GLY A 92 11.33 -11.25 20.20
CA GLY A 92 10.62 -12.06 19.20
C GLY A 92 10.79 -11.53 17.77
N THR A 93 11.28 -10.31 17.60
CA THR A 93 11.49 -9.67 16.31
C THR A 93 12.57 -8.59 16.38
N TRP A 94 13.18 -8.26 15.24
CA TRP A 94 14.08 -7.12 15.08
C TRP A 94 13.35 -5.82 14.73
N ARG A 95 12.02 -5.85 14.59
CA ARG A 95 11.21 -4.72 14.15
C ARG A 95 10.69 -3.92 15.33
N ASN A 96 10.43 -2.63 15.12
CA ASN A 96 9.89 -1.71 16.13
C ASN A 96 10.73 -1.64 17.44
N LEU A 97 12.05 -1.81 17.35
CA LEU A 97 12.96 -1.71 18.50
C LEU A 97 12.98 -0.29 19.08
N ASP A 98 12.79 0.72 18.25
CA ASP A 98 12.74 2.13 18.63
C ASP A 98 11.60 2.45 19.61
N THR A 99 10.49 1.73 19.50
CA THR A 99 9.29 1.93 20.34
C THR A 99 9.14 0.86 21.42
N ASN A 100 10.03 -0.14 21.47
CA ASN A 100 9.96 -1.22 22.45
C ASN A 100 10.46 -0.75 23.84
N PRO A 101 9.62 -0.75 24.90
CA PRO A 101 10.01 -0.28 26.22
C PRO A 101 11.14 -1.09 26.87
N ASP A 102 11.22 -2.39 26.60
CA ASP A 102 12.26 -3.27 27.14
C ASP A 102 13.62 -2.97 26.50
N VAL A 103 13.62 -2.66 25.19
CA VAL A 103 14.82 -2.19 24.48
C VAL A 103 15.34 -0.89 25.09
N GLN A 104 14.47 0.09 25.34
CA GLN A 104 14.86 1.35 25.95
C GLN A 104 15.40 1.16 27.37
N THR A 105 14.75 0.30 28.16
CA THR A 105 15.20 -0.05 29.52
C THR A 105 16.55 -0.76 29.50
N CYS A 106 16.76 -1.66 28.54
CA CYS A 106 18.02 -2.37 28.34
C CYS A 106 19.14 -1.38 27.99
N LEU A 107 18.96 -0.55 26.95
CA LEU A 107 19.94 0.45 26.53
C LEU A 107 20.34 1.42 27.64
N GLY A 108 19.42 1.77 28.55
CA GLY A 108 19.72 2.64 29.69
C GLY A 108 20.65 2.02 30.75
N LYS A 109 20.80 0.69 30.77
CA LYS A 109 21.64 -0.05 31.72
C LYS A 109 22.97 -0.51 31.13
N LEU A 110 23.03 -0.69 29.81
CA LEU A 110 24.19 -1.26 29.13
C LEU A 110 25.35 -0.29 28.99
N ASN A 111 26.56 -0.84 28.88
CA ASN A 111 27.76 -0.06 28.59
C ASN A 111 27.75 0.41 27.12
N PRO A 112 27.81 1.72 26.83
CA PRO A 112 27.77 2.23 25.45
C PRO A 112 28.95 1.81 24.56
N GLN A 113 30.04 1.31 25.15
CA GLN A 113 31.22 0.86 24.41
C GLN A 113 31.14 -0.61 23.99
N GLU A 114 30.15 -1.36 24.48
CA GLU A 114 29.96 -2.75 24.08
C GLU A 114 29.36 -2.84 22.69
N THR A 115 29.84 -3.80 21.90
CA THR A 115 29.42 -3.98 20.51
C THR A 115 27.92 -4.28 20.40
N PHE A 116 27.34 -5.03 21.34
CA PHE A 116 25.89 -5.29 21.37
C PHE A 116 25.10 -3.99 21.54
N THR A 117 25.48 -3.16 22.53
CA THR A 117 24.84 -1.87 22.81
C THR A 117 24.92 -0.94 21.61
N GLN A 118 26.07 -0.87 20.94
CA GLN A 118 26.27 -0.06 19.74
C GLN A 118 25.35 -0.51 18.60
N ASN A 119 25.29 -1.82 18.33
CA ASN A 119 24.40 -2.36 17.30
C ASN A 119 22.93 -2.07 17.63
N LEU A 120 22.50 -2.33 18.88
CA LEU A 120 21.12 -2.11 19.31
C LEU A 120 20.72 -0.63 19.22
N LYS A 121 21.61 0.27 19.63
CA LYS A 121 21.37 1.72 19.53
C LYS A 121 21.29 2.19 18.08
N GLN A 122 22.19 1.71 17.22
CA GLN A 122 22.16 2.03 15.80
C GLN A 122 20.85 1.62 15.13
N GLU A 123 20.35 0.43 15.46
CA GLU A 123 19.07 -0.06 14.94
C GLU A 123 17.88 0.71 15.49
N VAL A 124 17.88 1.07 16.78
CA VAL A 124 16.87 1.98 17.36
C VAL A 124 16.86 3.33 16.63
N ASP A 125 18.03 3.92 16.36
CA ASP A 125 18.12 5.22 15.68
C ASP A 125 17.68 5.15 14.21
N PHE A 126 18.06 4.08 13.52
CA PHE A 126 17.61 3.80 12.16
C PHE A 126 16.08 3.69 12.11
N GLN A 127 15.48 2.91 12.99
CA GLN A 127 14.02 2.70 13.00
C GLN A 127 13.26 3.97 13.40
N ALA A 128 13.75 4.71 14.39
CA ALA A 128 13.16 6.00 14.77
C ALA A 128 13.19 7.00 13.61
N THR A 129 14.32 7.08 12.89
CA THR A 129 14.47 7.97 11.73
C THR A 129 13.55 7.55 10.60
N LEU A 130 13.48 6.24 10.29
CA LEU A 130 12.62 5.70 9.25
C LEU A 130 11.14 6.01 9.52
N ARG A 131 10.70 5.89 10.79
CA ARG A 131 9.31 6.14 11.21
C ARG A 131 8.85 7.57 10.90
N THR A 132 9.74 8.55 10.99
CA THR A 132 9.43 9.96 10.74
C THR A 132 9.94 10.47 9.39
N LEU A 133 10.55 9.62 8.56
CA LEU A 133 11.23 10.01 7.33
C LEU A 133 10.30 10.73 6.33
N TYR A 134 9.02 10.34 6.31
CA TYR A 134 8.00 10.96 5.46
C TYR A 134 7.80 12.46 5.74
N GLN A 135 8.17 12.96 6.92
CA GLN A 135 8.05 14.37 7.29
C GLN A 135 9.02 15.27 6.50
N HIS A 136 10.02 14.70 5.84
CA HIS A 136 10.91 15.42 4.95
C HIS A 136 10.38 15.53 3.51
N ALA A 137 9.25 14.89 3.19
CA ALA A 137 8.63 14.97 1.87
C ALA A 137 7.62 16.12 1.82
N GLU A 138 7.69 16.90 0.74
CA GLU A 138 6.75 17.97 0.41
C GLU A 138 5.64 17.47 -0.52
N LEU A 139 5.94 16.49 -1.37
CA LEU A 139 5.01 15.99 -2.38
C LEU A 139 4.10 14.90 -1.81
N GLU A 140 2.79 15.01 -2.08
CA GLU A 140 1.77 14.07 -1.60
C GLU A 140 2.13 12.60 -1.88
N GLU A 141 2.52 12.30 -3.11
CA GLU A 141 2.83 10.93 -3.52
C GLU A 141 4.16 10.41 -2.94
N SER A 142 5.08 11.32 -2.59
CA SER A 142 6.32 10.96 -1.89
C SER A 142 6.05 10.60 -0.43
N ILE A 143 5.15 11.34 0.24
CA ILE A 143 4.69 11.01 1.60
C ILE A 143 4.12 9.60 1.61
N LEU A 144 3.26 9.25 0.64
CA LEU A 144 2.67 7.92 0.51
C LEU A 144 3.75 6.82 0.35
N ILE A 145 4.73 7.03 -0.53
CA ILE A 145 5.81 6.04 -0.73
C ILE A 145 6.67 5.89 0.53
N CYS A 146 7.06 6.99 1.17
CA CYS A 146 7.84 6.96 2.40
C CYS A 146 7.11 6.20 3.51
N GLN A 147 5.80 6.41 3.67
CA GLN A 147 4.97 5.69 4.65
C GLN A 147 4.88 4.19 4.34
N LEU A 148 4.64 3.82 3.07
CA LEU A 148 4.60 2.42 2.65
C LEU A 148 5.92 1.70 2.94
N LEU A 149 7.05 2.32 2.59
CA LEU A 149 8.38 1.75 2.82
C LEU A 149 8.71 1.66 4.32
N ALA A 150 8.33 2.66 5.10
CA ALA A 150 8.51 2.64 6.55
C ALA A 150 7.72 1.49 7.18
N ASP A 151 6.45 1.33 6.85
CA ASP A 151 5.60 0.29 7.44
C ASP A 151 6.00 -1.13 7.01
N ILE A 152 6.62 -1.32 5.84
CA ILE A 152 7.18 -2.62 5.43
C ILE A 152 8.27 -3.08 6.42
N ILE A 153 9.08 -2.14 6.92
CA ILE A 153 10.13 -2.43 7.90
C ILE A 153 9.57 -2.41 9.33
N LEU A 154 8.70 -1.44 9.62
CA LEU A 154 8.14 -1.12 10.92
C LEU A 154 6.63 -1.33 10.90
N PRO A 155 6.15 -2.60 10.90
CA PRO A 155 4.74 -2.91 10.77
C PRO A 155 3.94 -2.27 11.90
N GLN A 156 2.77 -1.75 11.54
CA GLN A 156 1.79 -1.17 12.43
C GLN A 156 0.80 -2.24 12.91
N ASP A 157 0.10 -1.95 14.01
CA ASP A 157 -0.99 -2.78 14.51
C ASP A 157 -2.33 -2.14 14.14
N ALA A 158 -3.16 -2.89 13.41
CA ALA A 158 -4.48 -2.46 12.99
C ALA A 158 -5.39 -2.09 14.17
N LYS A 159 -5.28 -2.80 15.30
CA LYS A 159 -6.10 -2.54 16.50
C LYS A 159 -5.74 -1.22 17.15
N ASN A 160 -4.46 -0.89 17.22
CA ASN A 160 -3.98 0.36 17.82
C ASN A 160 -4.38 1.59 16.99
N LEU A 161 -4.59 1.41 15.68
CA LEU A 161 -4.94 2.48 14.76
C LEU A 161 -6.42 2.47 14.35
N GLU A 162 -7.23 1.56 14.90
CA GLU A 162 -8.64 1.38 14.53
C GLU A 162 -8.85 1.24 13.01
N MET A 163 -7.91 0.54 12.35
CA MET A 163 -7.92 0.32 10.90
C MET A 163 -8.45 -1.06 10.55
N ILE A 164 -9.14 -1.16 9.43
CA ILE A 164 -9.61 -2.45 8.89
C ILE A 164 -8.41 -3.21 8.34
N GLU A 165 -8.17 -4.40 8.88
CA GLU A 165 -7.13 -5.31 8.41
C GLU A 165 -7.67 -6.24 7.33
N CYS A 166 -7.00 -6.25 6.19
CA CYS A 166 -7.29 -7.16 5.09
C CYS A 166 -6.36 -8.37 5.17
N GLU A 167 -6.94 -9.56 5.19
CA GLU A 167 -6.19 -10.80 5.01
C GLU A 167 -5.49 -10.80 3.65
N SER A 168 -4.23 -11.25 3.60
CA SER A 168 -3.50 -11.36 2.34
C SER A 168 -3.68 -12.75 1.72
N LEU A 169 -3.84 -12.82 0.40
CA LEU A 169 -3.82 -14.08 -0.33
C LEU A 169 -2.43 -14.73 -0.28
N GLU A 170 -2.38 -16.05 -0.12
CA GLU A 170 -1.12 -16.83 -0.10
C GLU A 170 -0.35 -16.71 -1.42
N GLU A 171 -1.07 -16.76 -2.54
CA GLU A 171 -0.50 -16.68 -3.87
C GLU A 171 -1.00 -15.45 -4.63
N LYS A 172 -0.09 -14.83 -5.39
CA LYS A 172 -0.40 -13.73 -6.28
C LYS A 172 -1.40 -14.18 -7.34
N PRO A 173 -2.61 -13.59 -7.40
CA PRO A 173 -3.58 -13.96 -8.42
C PRO A 173 -3.08 -13.62 -9.82
N LYS A 174 -3.52 -14.39 -10.82
CA LYS A 174 -3.14 -14.19 -12.24
C LYS A 174 -3.77 -12.95 -12.88
N VAL A 175 -4.34 -12.04 -12.09
CA VAL A 175 -4.99 -10.85 -12.62
C VAL A 175 -3.98 -9.74 -12.94
N GLY A 176 -4.21 -9.07 -14.06
CA GLY A 176 -3.31 -8.04 -14.56
C GLY A 176 -3.41 -6.72 -13.78
N SER A 177 -2.27 -6.16 -13.38
CA SER A 177 -2.18 -4.83 -12.72
C SER A 177 -2.31 -3.64 -13.70
N CYS A 178 -2.97 -3.84 -14.85
CA CYS A 178 -2.94 -2.95 -16.01
C CYS A 178 -3.28 -1.48 -15.67
N PRO A 179 -2.61 -0.48 -16.29
CA PRO A 179 -2.95 0.94 -16.12
C PRO A 179 -4.41 1.26 -16.46
N MET A 180 -4.99 0.54 -17.42
CA MET A 180 -6.40 0.68 -17.81
C MET A 180 -7.41 0.09 -16.82
N ALA A 181 -6.97 -0.56 -15.72
CA ALA A 181 -7.89 -1.08 -14.70
C ALA A 181 -8.80 0.02 -14.13
N GLU A 182 -8.28 1.25 -14.04
CA GLU A 182 -8.97 2.42 -13.48
C GLU A 182 -10.05 3.00 -14.39
N LYS A 183 -10.03 2.67 -15.70
CA LYS A 183 -11.01 3.17 -16.68
C LYS A 183 -12.45 2.98 -16.23
N PHE A 184 -12.75 1.84 -15.60
CA PHE A 184 -14.10 1.50 -15.18
C PHE A 184 -14.47 2.19 -13.86
N PHE A 185 -13.55 2.27 -12.90
CA PHE A 185 -13.79 3.03 -11.67
C PHE A 185 -14.08 4.50 -11.99
N LEU A 186 -13.29 5.12 -12.86
CA LEU A 186 -13.54 6.49 -13.33
C LEU A 186 -14.91 6.66 -14.00
N ARG A 187 -15.41 5.65 -14.70
CA ARG A 187 -16.77 5.70 -15.28
C ARG A 187 -17.85 5.47 -14.24
N ILE A 188 -17.64 4.52 -13.33
CA ILE A 188 -18.56 4.20 -12.26
C ILE A 188 -18.78 5.47 -11.44
N ALA A 189 -17.72 6.16 -11.02
CA ALA A 189 -17.75 7.43 -10.27
C ALA A 189 -18.64 8.55 -10.87
N HIS A 190 -19.08 8.42 -12.13
CA HIS A 190 -19.99 9.35 -12.79
C HIS A 190 -21.27 8.66 -13.28
N HIS A 191 -21.69 7.60 -12.59
CA HIS A 191 -22.88 6.78 -12.86
C HIS A 191 -22.92 6.17 -14.28
N ARG A 192 -21.76 5.89 -14.90
CA ARG A 192 -21.67 5.35 -16.27
C ARG A 192 -21.24 3.88 -16.33
N LEU A 193 -22.03 3.00 -15.72
CA LEU A 193 -21.81 1.56 -15.78
C LEU A 193 -22.00 0.98 -17.20
N LEU A 194 -21.26 -0.08 -17.53
CA LEU A 194 -21.53 -0.86 -18.74
C LEU A 194 -22.79 -1.71 -18.57
N ARG A 195 -23.53 -1.97 -19.65
CA ARG A 195 -24.80 -2.75 -19.60
C ARG A 195 -24.67 -4.15 -18.98
N GLN A 196 -23.50 -4.76 -19.13
CA GLN A 196 -23.16 -6.07 -18.53
C GLN A 196 -22.16 -5.96 -17.38
N GLY A 197 -21.77 -4.74 -17.00
CA GLY A 197 -20.90 -4.53 -15.85
C GLY A 197 -21.68 -4.74 -14.57
N GLU A 198 -21.02 -5.32 -13.58
CA GLU A 198 -21.53 -5.47 -12.22
C GLU A 198 -20.51 -4.89 -11.26
N ILE A 199 -20.98 -4.39 -10.12
CA ILE A 199 -20.11 -3.91 -9.05
C ILE A 199 -20.44 -4.68 -7.78
N ASN A 200 -19.42 -5.14 -7.07
CA ASN A 200 -19.64 -5.61 -5.71
C ASN A 200 -19.14 -4.55 -4.73
N ILE A 201 -19.85 -4.39 -3.62
CA ILE A 201 -19.47 -3.49 -2.55
C ILE A 201 -19.07 -4.35 -1.35
N PHE A 202 -17.81 -4.25 -0.92
CA PHE A 202 -17.36 -4.88 0.32
C PHE A 202 -17.63 -3.95 1.48
N VAL A 203 -18.29 -4.45 2.53
CA VAL A 203 -18.72 -3.65 3.69
C VAL A 203 -18.16 -4.18 5.01
N ASP A 204 -18.05 -3.32 6.02
CA ASP A 204 -17.75 -3.73 7.39
C ASP A 204 -18.99 -4.29 8.12
N GLU A 205 -18.85 -4.56 9.41
CA GLU A 205 -19.94 -5.05 10.27
C GLU A 205 -21.06 -4.03 10.49
N GLN A 206 -20.85 -2.76 10.15
CA GLN A 206 -21.80 -1.65 10.26
C GLN A 206 -22.34 -1.22 8.87
N ASP A 207 -22.20 -2.09 7.86
CA ASP A 207 -22.59 -1.83 6.47
C ASP A 207 -21.94 -0.56 5.89
N GLN A 208 -20.75 -0.17 6.35
CA GLN A 208 -19.99 0.93 5.74
C GLN A 208 -19.16 0.40 4.56
N PRO A 209 -19.18 1.06 3.38
CA PRO A 209 -18.38 0.64 2.25
C PRO A 209 -16.88 0.74 2.52
N ILE A 210 -16.18 -0.36 2.24
CA ILE A 210 -14.73 -0.48 2.40
C ILE A 210 -14.03 -0.49 1.04
N MET A 211 -14.55 -1.28 0.10
CA MET A 211 -13.99 -1.43 -1.25
C MET A 211 -15.11 -1.58 -2.27
N MET A 212 -14.79 -1.24 -3.51
CA MET A 212 -15.63 -1.53 -4.67
C MET A 212 -14.88 -2.45 -5.63
N GLU A 213 -15.50 -3.55 -6.01
CA GLU A 213 -15.01 -4.45 -7.04
C GLU A 213 -15.75 -4.23 -8.35
N LYS A 214 -15.02 -4.24 -9.47
CA LYS A 214 -15.62 -4.28 -10.81
C LYS A 214 -15.62 -5.71 -11.36
N MET A 215 -16.78 -6.14 -11.85
CA MET A 215 -16.99 -7.45 -12.47
C MET A 215 -17.46 -7.28 -13.91
N ASN A 216 -17.09 -8.22 -14.79
CA ASN A 216 -17.52 -8.26 -16.19
C ASN A 216 -17.20 -6.98 -17.00
N MET A 217 -16.10 -6.32 -16.64
CA MET A 217 -15.64 -5.07 -17.24
C MET A 217 -14.15 -5.16 -17.61
N GLY A 218 -13.88 -5.84 -18.73
CA GLY A 218 -12.54 -6.18 -19.21
C GLY A 218 -11.99 -7.49 -18.62
N ASP A 219 -10.67 -7.68 -18.65
CA ASP A 219 -10.04 -8.98 -18.41
C ASP A 219 -9.81 -9.35 -16.93
N ASN A 220 -10.23 -8.57 -15.94
CA ASN A 220 -9.86 -8.84 -14.53
C ASN A 220 -10.90 -8.36 -13.51
N HIS A 221 -11.01 -9.15 -12.43
CA HIS A 221 -11.63 -8.79 -11.15
C HIS A 221 -10.62 -7.97 -10.36
N SER A 222 -10.91 -6.68 -10.18
CA SER A 222 -10.06 -5.80 -9.39
C SER A 222 -10.93 -4.97 -8.47
N CYS A 223 -10.40 -4.69 -7.29
CA CYS A 223 -11.06 -3.92 -6.25
C CYS A 223 -10.30 -2.60 -6.07
N ILE A 224 -11.00 -1.54 -5.75
CA ILE A 224 -10.41 -0.29 -5.27
C ILE A 224 -10.86 -0.06 -3.83
N SER A 225 -9.93 0.27 -2.94
CA SER A 225 -10.30 0.68 -1.59
C SER A 225 -10.94 2.06 -1.58
N LEU A 226 -12.03 2.19 -0.83
CA LEU A 226 -12.75 3.44 -0.61
C LEU A 226 -12.31 4.13 0.69
N VAL A 227 -11.70 3.37 1.60
CA VAL A 227 -11.09 3.83 2.86
C VAL A 227 -9.63 3.36 2.96
N PRO A 228 -8.82 3.95 3.87
CA PRO A 228 -7.51 3.40 4.21
C PRO A 228 -7.62 2.01 4.85
N LEU A 229 -6.65 1.14 4.58
CA LEU A 229 -6.65 -0.26 5.01
C LEU A 229 -5.30 -0.68 5.56
N MET A 230 -5.27 -1.75 6.35
CA MET A 230 -4.04 -2.39 6.80
C MET A 230 -3.86 -3.74 6.08
N MET A 231 -2.65 -4.06 5.63
CA MET A 231 -2.29 -5.39 5.14
C MET A 231 -0.89 -5.75 5.60
N ASN A 232 -0.74 -6.84 6.36
CA ASN A 232 0.54 -7.31 6.88
C ASN A 232 1.34 -6.20 7.58
N GLY A 233 0.65 -5.42 8.41
CA GLY A 233 1.20 -4.27 9.14
C GLY A 233 1.53 -3.04 8.29
N VAL A 234 1.16 -3.01 7.01
CA VAL A 234 1.35 -1.85 6.12
C VAL A 234 0.07 -1.08 5.92
N ARG A 235 0.11 0.23 6.21
CA ARG A 235 -1.02 1.13 5.95
C ARG A 235 -1.09 1.44 4.45
N LEU A 236 -2.22 1.09 3.85
CA LEU A 236 -2.55 1.34 2.46
C LEU A 236 -3.53 2.51 2.39
N PRO A 237 -3.26 3.55 1.57
CA PRO A 237 -4.19 4.65 1.42
C PRO A 237 -5.47 4.20 0.71
N ALA A 238 -6.52 4.98 0.86
CA ALA A 238 -7.71 4.85 0.03
C ALA A 238 -7.33 5.05 -1.46
N GLY A 239 -8.05 4.41 -2.38
CA GLY A 239 -7.68 4.37 -3.80
C GLY A 239 -6.59 3.35 -4.13
N SER A 240 -6.28 2.45 -3.21
CA SER A 240 -5.37 1.32 -3.46
C SER A 240 -6.07 0.25 -4.30
N LEU A 241 -5.35 -0.32 -5.28
CA LEU A 241 -5.86 -1.36 -6.16
C LEU A 241 -5.55 -2.74 -5.59
N PHE A 242 -6.55 -3.60 -5.51
CA PHE A 242 -6.44 -4.97 -5.03
C PHE A 242 -7.00 -5.96 -6.05
N SER A 243 -6.67 -7.22 -5.86
CA SER A 243 -7.43 -8.35 -6.40
C SER A 243 -7.93 -9.24 -5.29
N ALA A 244 -9.09 -9.85 -5.50
CA ALA A 244 -9.68 -10.83 -4.63
C ALA A 244 -9.82 -12.17 -5.38
N ASN A 245 -9.88 -13.28 -4.65
CA ASN A 245 -10.17 -14.60 -5.20
C ASN A 245 -11.13 -15.33 -4.27
N TYR A 246 -12.34 -15.56 -4.73
CA TYR A 246 -13.41 -16.12 -3.92
C TYR A 246 -14.48 -16.79 -4.79
N ASP A 247 -15.24 -17.70 -4.19
CA ASP A 247 -16.40 -18.33 -4.80
C ASP A 247 -17.67 -17.56 -4.39
N LEU A 248 -18.17 -16.72 -5.29
CA LEU A 248 -19.30 -15.82 -5.03
C LEU A 248 -20.54 -16.57 -4.53
N ASP A 249 -20.78 -17.81 -4.97
CA ASP A 249 -21.97 -18.58 -4.59
C ASP A 249 -21.96 -19.01 -3.13
N ARG A 250 -20.79 -19.07 -2.49
CA ARG A 250 -20.62 -19.48 -1.09
C ARG A 250 -20.69 -18.36 -0.09
N LEU A 251 -20.70 -17.10 -0.54
CA LEU A 251 -20.68 -15.94 0.34
C LEU A 251 -22.09 -15.54 0.76
N ASP A 252 -22.23 -15.18 2.04
CA ASP A 252 -23.36 -14.40 2.53
C ASP A 252 -23.33 -13.03 1.87
N LYS A 253 -24.40 -12.69 1.14
CA LYS A 253 -24.47 -11.47 0.33
C LYS A 253 -25.90 -11.08 0.06
N HIS A 254 -26.13 -9.82 -0.25
CA HIS A 254 -27.42 -9.32 -0.74
C HIS A 254 -27.24 -8.53 -2.03
N GLN A 255 -28.31 -8.41 -2.82
CA GLN A 255 -28.25 -7.66 -4.07
C GLN A 255 -28.08 -6.17 -3.79
N ASN A 256 -27.25 -5.52 -4.62
CA ASN A 256 -27.21 -4.06 -4.68
C ASN A 256 -28.59 -3.47 -4.99
N GLN A 257 -28.83 -2.25 -4.52
CA GLN A 257 -30.09 -1.53 -4.73
C GLN A 257 -30.30 -1.08 -6.19
N GLN A 258 -29.29 -0.45 -6.81
CA GLN A 258 -29.48 0.21 -8.12
C GLN A 258 -28.75 -0.52 -9.25
N TYR A 259 -27.52 -0.96 -9.01
CA TYR A 259 -26.68 -1.61 -10.01
C TYR A 259 -26.68 -3.12 -9.86
N LYS A 260 -26.23 -3.83 -10.90
CA LYS A 260 -25.99 -5.27 -10.81
C LYS A 260 -24.80 -5.56 -9.88
N GLY A 261 -24.84 -6.71 -9.22
CA GLY A 261 -23.81 -7.18 -8.29
C GLY A 261 -24.34 -7.23 -6.86
N TYR A 262 -23.43 -7.35 -5.90
CA TYR A 262 -23.77 -7.68 -4.52
C TYR A 262 -23.06 -6.81 -3.50
N VAL A 263 -23.73 -6.61 -2.37
CA VAL A 263 -23.11 -6.15 -1.12
C VAL A 263 -22.67 -7.40 -0.35
N ILE A 264 -21.39 -7.44 0.02
CA ILE A 264 -20.72 -8.60 0.58
C ILE A 264 -19.92 -8.15 1.82
N PRO A 265 -20.12 -8.74 3.01
CA PRO A 265 -19.29 -8.44 4.17
C PRO A 265 -17.83 -8.79 3.90
N ILE A 266 -16.90 -7.89 4.21
CA ILE A 266 -15.47 -8.13 3.94
C ILE A 266 -14.92 -9.33 4.74
N SER A 267 -15.54 -9.66 5.87
CA SER A 267 -15.19 -10.83 6.70
C SER A 267 -15.45 -12.17 6.01
N GLN A 268 -16.23 -12.19 4.92
CA GLN A 268 -16.49 -13.39 4.10
C GLN A 268 -15.40 -13.62 3.05
N MET A 269 -14.46 -12.69 2.89
CA MET A 269 -13.45 -12.73 1.86
C MET A 269 -12.24 -13.53 2.34
N ASN A 270 -11.77 -14.48 1.53
CA ASN A 270 -10.57 -15.30 1.84
C ASN A 270 -9.24 -14.51 1.75
N GLY A 271 -9.32 -13.18 1.68
CA GLY A 271 -8.18 -12.28 1.52
C GLY A 271 -8.06 -11.61 0.16
N PHE A 272 -7.09 -10.71 0.11
CA PHE A 272 -6.81 -9.80 -0.99
C PHE A 272 -5.33 -9.80 -1.34
N TRP A 273 -5.01 -9.35 -2.54
CA TRP A 273 -3.64 -9.08 -2.95
C TRP A 273 -3.54 -7.62 -3.37
N PHE A 274 -2.70 -6.84 -2.71
CA PHE A 274 -2.44 -5.45 -3.10
C PHE A 274 -1.65 -5.44 -4.41
N LEU A 275 -2.08 -4.64 -5.38
CA LEU A 275 -1.50 -4.59 -6.72
C LEU A 275 -0.62 -3.37 -6.94
N ARG A 276 -1.12 -2.18 -6.55
CA ARG A 276 -0.47 -0.87 -6.68
C ARG A 276 -1.39 0.24 -6.18
N LEU A 277 -0.86 1.45 -6.08
CA LEU A 277 -1.68 2.66 -6.00
C LEU A 277 -2.29 3.00 -7.37
N THR A 278 -3.52 3.53 -7.35
CA THR A 278 -4.20 4.11 -8.52
C THR A 278 -4.00 5.62 -8.57
N THR A 279 -4.36 6.28 -9.67
CA THR A 279 -4.38 7.75 -9.71
C THR A 279 -5.37 8.34 -8.71
N LEU A 280 -6.40 7.59 -8.31
CA LEU A 280 -7.38 8.00 -7.30
C LEU A 280 -6.83 7.98 -5.86
N ALA A 281 -5.65 7.40 -5.61
CA ALA A 281 -4.96 7.49 -4.32
C ALA A 281 -4.25 8.83 -4.10
N VAL A 282 -4.19 9.68 -5.13
CA VAL A 282 -3.56 11.00 -5.11
C VAL A 282 -4.58 12.06 -5.52
N SER A 283 -4.52 13.21 -4.87
CA SER A 283 -5.43 14.33 -5.12
C SER A 283 -5.35 14.80 -6.57
N PRO A 284 -6.46 15.23 -7.20
CA PRO A 284 -6.51 15.52 -8.63
C PRO A 284 -5.41 16.46 -9.14
N GLN A 285 -5.10 17.53 -8.39
CA GLN A 285 -4.07 18.51 -8.72
C GLN A 285 -2.64 17.93 -8.80
N ASN A 286 -2.39 16.78 -8.16
CA ASN A 286 -1.07 16.17 -8.07
C ASN A 286 -0.89 14.98 -9.05
N ARG A 287 -1.98 14.45 -9.63
CA ARG A 287 -1.93 13.22 -10.46
C ARG A 287 -1.02 13.33 -11.67
N ALA A 288 -1.06 14.45 -12.37
CA ALA A 288 -0.22 14.66 -13.55
C ALA A 288 1.27 14.61 -13.20
N ARG A 289 1.64 15.13 -12.03
CA ARG A 289 3.01 15.13 -11.51
C ARG A 289 3.42 13.73 -11.03
N ALA A 290 2.59 13.12 -10.19
CA ALA A 290 2.87 11.80 -9.59
C ALA A 290 2.89 10.66 -10.61
N PHE A 291 1.90 10.62 -11.50
CA PHE A 291 1.70 9.50 -12.43
C PHE A 291 2.17 9.79 -13.85
N GLY A 292 2.62 11.02 -14.15
CA GLY A 292 3.29 11.39 -15.40
C GLY A 292 2.68 10.76 -16.65
N TYR A 293 3.44 9.87 -17.29
CA TYR A 293 3.04 9.16 -18.50
C TYR A 293 1.76 8.32 -18.32
N HIS A 294 1.55 7.69 -17.17
CA HIS A 294 0.33 6.93 -16.89
C HIS A 294 -0.89 7.87 -16.88
N PHE A 295 -0.84 8.98 -16.15
CA PHE A 295 -1.95 9.95 -16.14
C PHE A 295 -2.22 10.52 -17.54
N LYS A 296 -1.15 10.88 -18.27
CA LYS A 296 -1.25 11.32 -19.65
C LYS A 296 -1.95 10.29 -20.54
N GLN A 297 -1.62 9.00 -20.42
CA GLN A 297 -2.31 7.93 -21.12
C GLN A 297 -3.80 7.82 -20.75
N GLN A 298 -4.17 8.09 -19.50
CA GLN A 298 -5.59 8.13 -19.12
C GLN A 298 -6.32 9.25 -19.88
N VAL A 299 -5.74 10.45 -19.94
CA VAL A 299 -6.30 11.60 -20.66
C VAL A 299 -6.35 11.36 -22.16
N ASP A 300 -5.22 10.96 -22.77
CA ASP A 300 -5.09 10.78 -24.22
C ASP A 300 -6.04 9.68 -24.75
N ASN A 301 -6.29 8.63 -23.95
CA ASN A 301 -7.24 7.57 -24.29
C ASN A 301 -8.70 7.90 -23.95
N GLY A 302 -8.99 9.14 -23.52
CA GLY A 302 -10.33 9.61 -23.23
C GLY A 302 -10.99 8.89 -22.06
N LEU A 303 -10.21 8.52 -21.02
CA LEU A 303 -10.81 8.03 -19.78
C LEU A 303 -11.68 9.14 -19.16
N PHE A 304 -12.67 8.72 -18.39
CA PHE A 304 -13.72 9.63 -17.94
C PHE A 304 -13.20 10.52 -16.80
N ARG A 305 -12.91 11.78 -17.10
CA ARG A 305 -12.55 12.82 -16.10
C ARG A 305 -11.46 12.40 -15.08
N PRO A 306 -10.33 11.79 -15.51
CA PRO A 306 -9.27 11.39 -14.57
C PRO A 306 -8.63 12.57 -13.83
N ASP A 307 -8.76 13.78 -14.37
CA ASP A 307 -8.25 15.05 -13.85
C ASP A 307 -9.09 15.66 -12.73
N THR A 308 -10.33 15.22 -12.56
CA THR A 308 -11.27 15.81 -11.58
C THR A 308 -12.00 14.79 -10.72
N THR A 309 -11.99 13.50 -11.11
CA THR A 309 -12.69 12.46 -10.35
C THR A 309 -12.08 12.30 -8.96
N GLU A 310 -12.88 12.30 -7.90
CA GLU A 310 -12.44 12.07 -6.53
C GLU A 310 -12.93 10.72 -6.02
N LEU A 311 -12.19 10.12 -5.08
CA LEU A 311 -12.55 8.82 -4.52
C LEU A 311 -13.92 8.85 -3.81
N ILE A 312 -14.28 10.00 -3.23
CA ILE A 312 -15.58 10.20 -2.57
C ILE A 312 -16.76 9.90 -3.50
N GLN A 313 -16.63 10.13 -4.81
CA GLN A 313 -17.68 9.84 -5.77
C GLN A 313 -17.93 8.33 -5.94
N LEU A 314 -16.90 7.50 -5.73
CA LEU A 314 -17.06 6.05 -5.67
C LEU A 314 -17.67 5.61 -4.35
N MET A 315 -17.33 6.29 -3.25
CA MET A 315 -17.93 6.06 -1.94
C MET A 315 -19.44 6.33 -1.97
N GLU A 316 -19.87 7.47 -2.53
CA GLU A 316 -21.28 7.82 -2.70
C GLU A 316 -22.04 6.74 -3.48
N ILE A 317 -21.47 6.25 -4.59
CA ILE A 317 -22.07 5.17 -5.37
C ILE A 317 -22.16 3.88 -4.58
N ALA A 318 -21.14 3.56 -3.78
CA ALA A 318 -21.15 2.37 -2.95
C ALA A 318 -22.25 2.47 -1.88
N GLN A 319 -22.41 3.63 -1.25
CA GLN A 319 -23.49 3.89 -0.28
C GLN A 319 -24.88 3.76 -0.94
N ASP A 320 -25.05 4.27 -2.16
CA ASP A 320 -26.30 4.14 -2.93
C ASP A 320 -26.71 2.68 -3.21
N GLN A 321 -25.78 1.72 -3.10
CA GLN A 321 -26.07 0.31 -3.32
C GLN A 321 -26.51 -0.43 -2.05
N ILE A 322 -26.21 0.12 -0.88
CA ILE A 322 -26.43 -0.52 0.42
C ILE A 322 -27.85 -0.19 0.90
N CYS A 323 -28.55 -1.20 1.44
CA CYS A 323 -29.90 -1.04 1.96
C CYS A 323 -29.93 -0.16 3.22
N VAL A 324 -30.16 1.16 3.11
CA VAL A 324 -30.64 1.92 4.27
C VAL A 324 -32.14 1.67 4.40
N GLY A 325 -32.50 0.67 5.18
CA GLY A 325 -33.89 0.37 5.46
C GLY A 325 -34.54 1.54 6.19
N HIS A 326 -35.33 2.35 5.46
CA HIS A 326 -36.64 2.84 5.88
C HIS A 326 -37.55 2.84 4.63
N PRO A 327 -38.60 2.01 4.58
CA PRO A 327 -39.64 2.13 3.57
C PRO A 327 -40.41 3.45 3.80
N CYS A 328 -40.63 4.21 2.73
CA CYS A 328 -41.64 5.27 2.71
C CYS A 328 -43.05 4.68 2.81
#